data_AF-A0A6L9XYR6-F1
#
_entry.id   AF-A0A6L9XYR6-F1
#
_cell.length_a   1.000
_cell.length_b   1.000
_cell.length_c   1.000
_cell.angle_alpha   90.00
_cell.angle_beta   90.00
_cell.angle_gamma   90.00
#
_symmetry.space_group_name_H-M   'P 1'
#
loop_
_entity.id
_entity.type
_entity.pdbx_description
1 polymer ?
#
loop_
_entity_poly.entity_id
_entity_poly.type
_entity_poly.pdbx_seq_one_letter_code
_entity_poly.pdbx_strand_id
1 'polypeptide(L)'
;MSTVAHTYVEAAKHQDCGTTRALTTTNTWAWCDDPRLISYKTVGRTGADGECIDYQITITASSDGSMDAGTEPWSLCFRQTKAGWRLWDQGQG
;
A
#
# COMPACT_ATOMS: atom_id res chain seq x y z
N MET A 1 4.18 13.62 -2.58
CA MET A 1 4.08 12.26 -1.99
C MET A 1 2.70 11.92 -1.43
N SER A 2 2.12 12.71 -0.52
CA SER A 2 0.82 12.39 0.11
C SER A 2 -0.29 12.03 -0.88
N THR A 3 -0.31 12.68 -2.05
CA THR A 3 -1.34 12.42 -3.07
C THR A 3 -1.19 11.04 -3.71
N VAL A 4 0.03 10.59 -4.05
CA VAL A 4 0.23 9.29 -4.72
C VAL A 4 -0.04 8.13 -3.76
N ALA A 5 0.42 8.24 -2.52
CA ALA A 5 0.13 7.24 -1.50
C ALA A 5 -1.37 7.14 -1.20
N HIS A 6 -2.06 8.29 -1.12
CA HIS A 6 -3.52 8.32 -0.97
C HIS A 6 -4.24 7.72 -2.19
N THR A 7 -3.84 8.08 -3.42
CA THR A 7 -4.38 7.48 -4.64
C THR A 7 -4.19 5.96 -4.65
N TYR A 8 -3.02 5.48 -4.26
CA TYR A 8 -2.72 4.06 -4.21
C TYR A 8 -3.62 3.31 -3.23
N VAL A 9 -3.71 3.78 -1.98
CA VAL A 9 -4.48 3.08 -0.94
C VAL A 9 -6.00 3.15 -1.18
N GLU A 10 -6.49 4.24 -1.78
CA GLU A 10 -7.88 4.31 -2.26
C GLU A 10 -8.14 3.32 -3.40
N ALA A 11 -7.23 3.25 -4.38
CA ALA A 11 -7.33 2.26 -5.46
C ALA A 11 -7.31 0.82 -4.92
N ALA A 12 -6.45 0.52 -3.94
CA ALA A 12 -6.40 -0.80 -3.30
C ALA A 12 -7.74 -1.13 -2.59
N LYS A 13 -8.31 -0.18 -1.84
CA LYS A 13 -9.61 -0.34 -1.18
C LYS A 13 -10.75 -0.57 -2.16
N HIS A 14 -10.70 0.10 -3.32
CA HIS A 14 -11.67 -0.05 -4.40
C HIS A 14 -11.39 -1.24 -5.35
N GLN A 15 -10.34 -2.01 -5.08
CA GLN A 15 -9.89 -3.11 -5.92
C GLN A 15 -9.60 -2.70 -7.38
N ASP A 16 -9.13 -1.47 -7.57
CA ASP A 16 -8.68 -0.97 -8.87
C ASP A 16 -7.27 -1.51 -9.16
N CYS A 17 -7.23 -2.73 -9.70
CA CYS A 17 -6.00 -3.41 -10.06
C CYS A 17 -5.20 -2.67 -11.14
N GLY A 18 -5.85 -1.85 -11.97
CA GLY A 18 -5.18 -1.09 -13.02
C GLY A 18 -4.29 -0.01 -12.41
N THR A 19 -4.86 0.78 -11.51
CA THR A 19 -4.15 1.88 -10.84
C THR A 19 -3.05 1.36 -9.90
N THR A 20 -3.34 0.33 -9.08
CA THR A 20 -2.33 -0.19 -8.15
C THR A 20 -1.15 -0.80 -8.90
N ARG A 21 -1.38 -1.58 -9.96
CA ARG A 21 -0.30 -2.11 -10.82
C ARG A 21 0.50 -1.01 -11.52
N ALA A 22 -0.15 0.03 -12.03
CA ALA A 22 0.54 1.13 -12.69
C ALA A 22 1.43 1.95 -11.74
N LEU A 23 1.08 1.97 -10.45
CA LEU A 23 1.79 2.67 -9.40
C LEU A 23 2.83 1.80 -8.68
N THR A 24 2.87 0.48 -8.91
CA THR A 24 3.83 -0.43 -8.27
C THR A 24 5.01 -0.75 -9.18
N THR A 25 6.23 -0.75 -8.63
CA THR A 25 7.42 -1.25 -9.34
C THR A 25 7.54 -2.77 -9.22
N THR A 26 8.49 -3.36 -9.93
CA THR A 26 8.81 -4.80 -9.83
C THR A 26 9.47 -5.21 -8.52
N ASN A 27 9.77 -4.27 -7.62
CA ASN A 27 10.43 -4.56 -6.34
C ASN A 27 9.46 -5.07 -5.27
N THR A 28 8.18 -4.85 -5.46
CA THR A 28 7.13 -5.35 -4.59
C THR A 28 5.91 -5.76 -5.43
N TRP A 29 4.87 -6.23 -4.78
CA TRP A 29 3.63 -6.66 -5.40
C TRP A 29 2.58 -5.54 -5.38
N ALA A 30 1.66 -5.56 -6.34
CA ALA A 30 0.56 -4.59 -6.39
C ALA A 30 -0.60 -5.10 -5.53
N TRP A 31 -0.96 -4.32 -4.51
CA TRP A 31 -2.05 -4.70 -3.62
C TRP A 31 -3.40 -4.33 -4.25
N CYS A 32 -4.12 -5.34 -4.75
CA CYS A 32 -5.34 -5.10 -5.51
C CYS A 32 -6.58 -5.88 -5.06
N ASP A 33 -6.44 -7.10 -4.57
CA ASP A 33 -7.59 -7.99 -4.34
C ASP A 33 -7.44 -8.88 -3.12
N ASP A 34 -6.25 -9.43 -2.87
CA ASP A 34 -5.98 -10.35 -1.76
C ASP A 34 -4.73 -9.95 -0.94
N PRO A 35 -4.82 -9.87 0.40
CA PRO A 35 -6.07 -9.78 1.16
C PRO A 35 -6.85 -8.52 0.78
N ARG A 36 -8.18 -8.51 0.90
CA ARG A 36 -8.97 -7.32 0.54
C ARG A 36 -8.81 -6.24 1.59
N LEU A 37 -8.43 -5.02 1.18
CA LEU A 37 -8.43 -3.84 2.03
C LEU A 37 -9.87 -3.34 2.28
N ILE A 38 -10.30 -3.38 3.54
CA ILE A 38 -11.64 -2.95 3.97
C ILE A 38 -11.61 -1.46 4.35
N SER A 39 -10.65 -1.07 5.18
CA SER A 39 -10.48 0.32 5.62
C SER A 39 -9.02 0.61 5.95
N TYR A 40 -8.67 1.89 5.99
CA TYR A 40 -7.34 2.32 6.39
C TYR A 40 -7.41 3.66 7.14
N LYS A 41 -6.41 3.91 7.97
CA LYS A 41 -6.17 5.19 8.63
C LYS A 41 -4.70 5.53 8.56
N THR A 42 -4.33 6.72 8.08
CA THR A 42 -2.94 7.17 8.12
C THR A 42 -2.51 7.42 9.56
N VAL A 43 -1.40 6.80 9.96
CA VAL A 43 -0.81 6.89 11.29
C VAL A 43 0.36 7.88 11.29
N GLY A 44 1.18 7.87 10.24
CA GLY A 44 2.38 8.69 10.21
C GLY A 44 3.05 8.69 8.84
N ARG A 45 4.17 9.40 8.77
CA ARG A 45 5.09 9.38 7.63
C ARG A 45 6.48 9.08 8.16
N THR A 46 7.17 8.16 7.50
CA THR A 46 8.48 7.65 7.89
C THR A 46 9.44 7.67 6.68
N GLY A 47 10.74 7.56 6.96
CA GLY A 47 11.80 7.72 5.96
C GLY A 47 12.35 9.16 5.87
N ALA A 48 13.62 9.29 5.47
CA ALA A 48 14.36 10.56 5.47
C ALA A 48 13.69 11.67 4.63
N ASP A 49 12.96 11.29 3.58
CA ASP A 49 12.26 12.20 2.67
C ASP A 49 10.72 12.02 2.68
N GLY A 50 10.18 11.32 3.69
CA GLY A 50 8.76 10.98 3.77
C GLY A 50 8.32 9.92 2.75
N GLU A 51 9.27 9.10 2.29
CA GLU A 51 9.10 8.05 1.30
C GLU A 51 8.07 6.99 1.71
N CYS A 52 7.95 6.74 3.01
CA CYS A 52 7.03 5.77 3.57
C CYS A 52 5.86 6.44 4.28
N ILE A 53 4.66 5.93 4.05
CA ILE A 53 3.46 6.34 4.76
C ILE A 53 2.96 5.15 5.56
N ASP A 54 2.81 5.33 6.86
CA ASP A 54 2.34 4.30 7.76
C ASP A 54 0.84 4.40 7.94
N TYR A 55 0.18 3.25 7.91
CA TYR A 55 -1.25 3.08 8.00
C TYR A 55 -1.58 2.05 9.08
N GLN A 56 -2.76 2.21 9.65
CA GLN A 56 -3.49 1.15 10.30
C GLN A 56 -4.52 0.66 9.28
N ILE A 57 -4.35 -0.56 8.78
CA ILE A 57 -5.22 -1.18 7.77
C ILE A 57 -6.17 -2.17 8.43
N THR A 58 -7.33 -2.38 7.83
CA THR A 58 -8.24 -3.48 8.16
C THR A 58 -8.44 -4.32 6.91
N ILE A 59 -8.21 -5.62 7.00
CA ILE A 59 -8.19 -6.53 5.85
C ILE A 59 -9.02 -7.78 6.09
N THR A 60 -9.37 -8.48 5.00
CA THR A 60 -9.76 -9.89 5.07
C THR A 60 -8.54 -10.77 5.30
N ALA A 61 -8.75 -12.06 5.61
CA ALA A 61 -7.66 -13.01 5.58
C ALA A 61 -7.16 -13.17 4.14
N SER A 62 -5.85 -13.36 3.96
CA SER A 62 -5.24 -13.69 2.67
C SER A 62 -5.58 -15.14 2.30
N SER A 63 -5.78 -15.40 1.01
CA SER A 63 -6.10 -16.75 0.52
C SER A 63 -4.99 -17.78 0.73
N ASP A 64 -3.72 -17.34 0.82
CA ASP A 64 -2.55 -18.19 1.07
C ASP A 64 -2.25 -18.42 2.56
N GLY A 65 -3.04 -17.83 3.46
CA GLY A 65 -2.87 -17.93 4.91
C GLY A 65 -1.67 -17.15 5.47
N SER A 66 -1.05 -16.25 4.70
CA SER A 66 0.06 -15.40 5.17
C SER A 66 -0.39 -14.26 6.11
N MET A 67 -1.66 -13.85 6.03
CA MET A 67 -2.26 -12.76 6.78
C MET A 67 -3.65 -13.14 7.30
N ASP A 68 -3.88 -12.94 8.60
CA ASP A 68 -5.19 -13.14 9.22
C ASP A 68 -6.11 -11.94 8.96
N ALA A 69 -7.42 -12.18 8.96
CA ALA A 69 -8.39 -11.09 8.93
C ALA A 69 -8.28 -10.25 10.20
N GLY A 70 -8.20 -8.93 10.08
CA GLY A 70 -8.04 -8.09 11.25
C GLY A 70 -7.59 -6.68 10.93
N THR A 71 -7.12 -6.00 11.98
CA THR A 71 -6.54 -4.67 11.87
C THR A 71 -5.08 -4.71 12.31
N GLU A 72 -4.19 -4.20 11.47
CA GLU A 72 -2.74 -4.31 11.67
C GLU A 72 -2.01 -3.07 11.13
N PRO A 73 -0.75 -2.83 11.56
CA PRO A 73 0.08 -1.80 10.99
C PRO A 73 0.58 -2.20 9.59
N TRP A 74 0.68 -1.22 8.70
CA TRP A 74 1.22 -1.41 7.35
C TRP A 74 1.92 -0.16 6.86
N SER A 75 3.03 -0.33 6.16
CA SER A 75 3.77 0.77 5.55
C SER A 75 3.77 0.64 4.03
N LEU A 76 3.59 1.77 3.33
CA LEU A 76 3.73 1.88 1.89
C LEU A 76 4.87 2.85 1.57
N CYS A 77 5.97 2.33 1.04
CA CYS A 77 7.17 3.08 0.71
C CYS A 77 7.27 3.34 -0.80
N PHE A 78 7.27 4.61 -1.18
CA PHE A 78 7.35 5.06 -2.57
C PHE A 78 8.73 5.63 -2.86
N ARG A 79 9.21 5.43 -4.08
CA ARG A 79 10.43 6.07 -4.62
C ARG A 79 10.13 6.86 -5.87
N GLN A 80 10.87 7.95 -6.07
CA GLN A 80 10.80 8.71 -7.30
C GLN A 80 11.51 7.97 -8.44
N THR A 81 10.78 7.65 -9.50
CA THR A 81 11.30 7.06 -10.73
C THR A 81 11.22 8.05 -11.90
N LYS A 82 11.77 7.69 -13.06
CA LYS A 82 11.58 8.47 -14.30
C LYS A 82 10.11 8.66 -14.70
N ALA A 83 9.22 7.76 -14.27
CA ALA A 83 7.79 7.82 -14.52
C ALA A 83 6.98 8.49 -13.38
N GLY A 84 7.66 9.05 -12.38
CA GLY A 84 7.09 9.62 -11.16
C GLY A 84 7.22 8.70 -9.96
N TRP A 85 6.55 9.05 -8.86
CA TRP A 85 6.53 8.25 -7.63
C TRP A 85 5.87 6.89 -7.87
N ARG A 86 6.53 5.82 -7.42
CA ARG A 86 6.02 4.44 -7.52
C ARG A 86 6.25 3.70 -6.22
N LEU A 87 5.30 2.86 -5.83
CA LEU A 87 5.43 1.97 -4.69
C LEU A 87 6.62 1.05 -4.96
N TRP A 88 7.59 1.11 -4.06
CA TRP A 88 8.83 0.38 -4.12
C TRP A 88 8.85 -0.79 -3.14
N ASP A 89 8.28 -0.57 -1.96
CA ASP A 89 8.24 -1.55 -0.89
C ASP A 89 6.95 -1.38 -0.06
N GLN A 90 6.50 -2.47 0.56
CA GLN A 90 5.36 -2.47 1.46
C GLN A 90 5.39 -3.68 2.40
N GLY A 91 4.83 -3.51 3.59
CA GLY A 91 4.76 -4.58 4.58
C GLY A 91 4.40 -4.07 5.98
N GLN A 92 4.41 -4.99 6.94
CA GLN A 92 4.45 -4.64 8.36
C GLN A 92 5.80 -3.95 8.63
N GLY A 93 5.76 -2.69 9.07
CA GLY A 93 6.93 -1.85 9.31
C GLY A 93 7.86 -2.36 10.40
#